data_AF-A0A833GZX9-F1
#
_entry.id   AF-A0A833GZX9-F1
#
_cell.length_a   1.000
_cell.length_b   1.000
_cell.length_c   1.000
_cell.angle_alpha   90.00
_cell.angle_beta   90.00
_cell.angle_gamma   90.00
#
_symmetry.space_group_name_H-M   'P 1'
#
loop_
_entity.id
_entity.type
_entity.pdbx_description
1 polymer ?
#
loop_
_entity_poly.entity_id
_entity_poly.type
_entity_poly.pdbx_seq_one_letter_code
_entity_poly.pdbx_strand_id
1 'polypeptide(L)'
;MIEQFLIVNHDEKSLTIFLKWASEFPDEFVKQLSLESSVLTARLDGSSAGNGIELIQPIVDFRASFDLAGLRGGVYTLTLFAERDGQASSFWTQLVCIQHSLRRSPEEVDRLAKKYAPVLLFSPEEEFFPVSLRDLVITPPDGEGTGIDVETVLGKRSIPFDQLDLFLRTNGHADYLLDQSGFGLADSSFYRQKGSYRNCVVYYSYMEDEAERSYINYHTFYAFDPKTGIAKLLNVGPHIFDRESLTVMFEGDVPVKLTLGAHLENQPIFYLEKLLGWTQGRTTVRFDHEHTPLVNGHPVVAVAEGSHALYPSAGTFHISVLTEIAGHIFRNLLFPDLGESDMNEHQVILPPGMKSRQFASYDLRPLRLDLLQSDPHSEATPLYDPATAALMFSGYWVDVPGFQNERFPPFSKREMDVRSWVEDGFEWTWDVPESVKEHNRAIVEYIRQRI
;
A
#
# COMPACT_ATOMS: atom_id res chain seq x y z
N MET A 1 11.51 3.80 25.84
CA MET A 1 11.22 3.78 24.38
C MET A 1 11.24 2.31 24.04
N ILE A 2 10.12 1.66 23.69
CA ILE A 2 10.14 0.22 23.43
C ILE A 2 10.64 0.02 22.00
N GLU A 3 11.96 -0.07 21.80
CA GLU A 3 12.53 -0.45 20.49
C GLU A 3 12.53 -1.97 20.36
N GLN A 4 11.70 -2.48 19.45
CA GLN A 4 11.72 -3.85 18.92
C GLN A 4 11.17 -3.73 17.47
N PHE A 5 11.46 -4.53 16.45
CA PHE A 5 11.46 -5.98 16.34
C PHE A 5 12.21 -6.41 15.07
N LEU A 6 12.95 -7.52 15.14
CA LEU A 6 13.48 -8.22 13.97
C LEU A 6 12.38 -9.12 13.37
N ILE A 7 12.04 -8.94 12.09
CA ILE A 7 11.36 -9.98 11.29
C ILE A 7 12.48 -10.85 10.70
N VAL A 8 12.45 -12.16 10.97
CA VAL A 8 13.47 -13.09 10.46
C VAL A 8 12.99 -13.73 9.15
N ASN A 9 13.70 -13.31 8.11
CA ASN A 9 14.04 -13.89 6.81
C ASN A 9 13.45 -15.25 6.33
N HIS A 10 13.33 -15.28 5.00
CA HIS A 10 12.79 -16.23 4.00
C HIS A 10 13.16 -17.72 4.07
N ASP A 11 14.22 -18.11 4.79
CA ASP A 11 14.80 -19.46 4.69
C ASP A 11 14.60 -20.34 5.94
N GLU A 12 14.05 -19.77 7.01
CA GLU A 12 13.87 -20.50 8.26
C GLU A 12 12.42 -20.91 8.45
N LYS A 13 12.19 -22.18 8.82
CA LYS A 13 10.89 -22.67 9.30
C LYS A 13 10.51 -22.04 10.64
N SER A 14 11.13 -20.93 11.04
CA SER A 14 10.93 -20.31 12.34
C SER A 14 11.00 -18.79 12.29
N LEU A 15 10.11 -18.13 13.01
CA LEU A 15 10.18 -16.70 13.31
C LEU A 15 10.83 -16.54 14.68
N THR A 16 11.94 -15.83 14.76
CA THR A 16 12.51 -15.41 16.05
C THR A 16 12.24 -13.94 16.28
N ILE A 17 11.46 -13.66 17.32
CA ILE A 17 11.26 -12.31 17.84
C ILE A 17 12.34 -12.03 18.88
N PHE A 18 13.04 -10.91 18.70
CA PHE A 18 14.01 -10.40 19.65
C PHE A 18 13.59 -9.03 20.19
N LEU A 19 13.46 -8.95 21.50
CA LEU A 19 13.08 -7.77 22.23
C LEU A 19 14.34 -6.91 22.52
N LYS A 20 14.91 -6.28 21.49
CA LYS A 20 16.22 -5.58 21.54
C LYS A 20 16.34 -4.57 22.69
N TRP A 21 15.39 -3.64 22.84
CA TRP A 21 15.42 -2.68 23.95
C TRP A 21 15.38 -3.33 25.33
N ALA A 22 14.61 -4.41 25.49
CA ALA A 22 14.55 -5.14 26.75
C ALA A 22 15.88 -5.83 27.07
N SER A 23 16.59 -6.30 26.04
CA SER A 23 17.93 -6.86 26.18
C SER A 23 19.00 -5.81 26.51
N GLU A 24 18.89 -4.59 25.97
CA GLU A 24 19.88 -3.52 26.18
C GLU A 24 19.63 -2.75 27.49
N PHE A 25 18.37 -2.62 27.91
CA PHE A 25 17.93 -1.87 29.11
C PHE A 25 16.95 -2.68 29.97
N PRO A 26 17.36 -3.85 30.50
CA PRO A 26 16.44 -4.78 31.19
C PRO A 26 15.76 -4.17 32.42
N ASP A 27 16.50 -3.41 33.23
CA ASP A 27 15.96 -2.79 34.44
C ASP A 27 14.91 -1.71 34.12
N GLU A 28 15.11 -0.94 33.05
CA GLU A 28 14.16 0.09 32.61
C GLU A 28 12.91 -0.57 32.01
N PHE A 29 13.08 -1.61 31.20
CA PHE A 29 11.99 -2.41 30.63
C PHE A 29 11.10 -2.98 31.74
N VAL A 30 11.70 -3.66 32.72
CA VAL A 30 10.96 -4.27 33.84
C VAL A 30 10.25 -3.19 34.67
N LYS A 31 10.90 -2.06 34.92
CA LYS A 31 10.32 -0.96 35.70
C LYS A 31 9.16 -0.27 34.96
N GLN A 32 9.30 0.03 33.67
CA GLN A 32 8.26 0.72 32.88
C GLN A 32 6.98 -0.12 32.77
N LEU A 33 7.15 -1.44 32.63
CA LEU A 33 6.02 -2.36 32.48
C LEU A 33 5.58 -2.99 33.81
N SER A 34 6.19 -2.60 34.94
CA SER A 34 5.90 -3.13 36.29
C SER A 34 5.98 -4.67 36.37
N LEU A 35 7.01 -5.26 35.75
CA LEU A 35 7.14 -6.69 35.46
C LEU A 35 7.91 -7.51 36.53
N GLU A 36 8.16 -6.97 37.73
CA GLU A 36 9.11 -7.51 38.73
C GLU A 36 8.92 -8.99 39.16
N SER A 37 7.89 -9.70 38.68
CA SER A 37 7.67 -11.13 38.91
C SER A 37 6.94 -11.86 37.77
N SER A 38 6.95 -11.30 36.56
CA SER A 38 6.05 -11.77 35.49
C SER A 38 6.65 -12.80 34.54
N VAL A 39 5.85 -13.80 34.16
CA VAL A 39 6.17 -14.72 33.06
C VAL A 39 5.81 -14.02 31.76
N LEU A 40 6.80 -13.87 30.88
CA LEU A 40 6.61 -13.27 29.57
C LEU A 40 6.29 -14.35 28.54
N THR A 41 5.22 -14.13 27.79
CA THR A 41 4.84 -15.01 26.67
C THR A 41 4.58 -14.18 25.43
N ALA A 42 4.91 -14.74 24.28
CA ALA A 42 4.57 -14.21 22.97
C ALA A 42 3.52 -15.12 22.34
N ARG A 43 2.50 -14.51 21.76
CA ARG A 43 1.46 -15.20 21.01
C ARG A 43 1.46 -14.73 19.56
N LEU A 44 1.42 -15.67 18.63
CA LEU A 44 1.19 -15.40 17.22
C LEU A 44 -0.20 -15.91 16.84
N ASP A 45 -1.06 -15.00 16.38
CA ASP A 45 -2.45 -15.27 16.03
C ASP A 45 -2.67 -15.05 14.52
N GLY A 46 -3.18 -16.08 13.84
CA GLY A 46 -3.50 -16.09 12.41
C GLY A 46 -4.97 -15.88 12.09
N SER A 47 -5.82 -15.54 13.06
CA SER A 47 -7.24 -15.23 12.85
C SER A 47 -7.46 -14.07 11.87
N SER A 48 -6.56 -13.08 11.88
CA SER A 48 -6.53 -12.00 10.89
C SER A 48 -6.19 -12.46 9.46
N ALA A 49 -5.51 -13.61 9.32
CA ALA A 49 -5.25 -14.28 8.04
C ALA A 49 -6.28 -15.39 7.73
N GLY A 50 -7.39 -15.47 8.47
CA GLY A 50 -8.44 -16.47 8.27
C GLY A 50 -8.08 -17.91 8.68
N ASN A 51 -6.94 -18.11 9.37
CA ASN A 51 -6.40 -19.44 9.63
C ASN A 51 -6.74 -20.01 11.02
N GLY A 52 -7.20 -19.18 11.96
CA GLY A 52 -7.62 -19.63 13.31
C GLY A 52 -6.54 -20.33 14.14
N ILE A 53 -5.27 -20.09 13.81
CA ILE A 53 -4.11 -20.69 14.49
C ILE A 53 -3.61 -19.76 15.59
N GLU A 54 -3.34 -20.33 16.75
CA GLU A 54 -2.72 -19.66 17.90
C GLU A 54 -1.46 -20.43 18.29
N LEU A 55 -0.30 -19.77 18.19
CA LEU A 55 0.97 -20.29 18.70
C LEU A 55 1.39 -19.46 19.92
N ILE A 56 1.80 -20.11 21.00
CA ILE A 56 2.25 -19.44 22.23
C ILE A 56 3.65 -19.94 22.57
N GLN A 57 4.56 -19.01 22.82
CA GLN A 57 5.96 -19.29 23.15
C GLN A 57 6.37 -18.50 24.40
N PRO A 58 7.11 -19.10 25.34
CA PRO A 58 7.72 -18.35 26.42
C PRO A 58 8.78 -17.40 25.85
N ILE A 59 8.90 -16.21 26.43
CA ILE A 59 9.98 -15.29 26.13
C ILE A 59 11.13 -15.59 27.10
N VAL A 60 12.22 -16.12 26.58
CA VAL A 60 13.44 -16.44 27.34
C VAL A 60 14.56 -15.54 26.84
N ASP A 61 15.27 -14.88 27.75
CA ASP A 61 16.31 -13.89 27.41
C ASP A 61 15.83 -12.89 26.35
N PHE A 62 14.60 -12.40 26.55
CA PHE A 62 14.01 -11.39 25.66
C PHE A 62 13.86 -11.89 24.21
N ARG A 63 13.72 -13.21 24.01
CA ARG A 63 13.50 -13.85 22.72
C ARG A 63 12.35 -14.85 22.76
N ALA A 64 11.61 -14.94 21.65
CA ALA A 64 10.64 -16.00 21.41
C ALA A 64 10.81 -16.54 19.99
N SER A 65 10.82 -17.86 19.83
CA SER A 65 10.96 -18.52 18.54
C SER A 65 9.73 -19.37 18.24
N PHE A 66 9.09 -19.09 17.11
CA PHE A 66 7.89 -19.76 16.64
C PHE A 66 8.25 -20.68 15.49
N ASP A 67 7.78 -21.92 15.50
CA ASP A 67 7.79 -22.78 14.32
C ASP A 67 6.69 -22.33 13.36
N LEU A 68 7.07 -21.96 12.13
CA LEU A 68 6.16 -21.51 11.09
C LEU A 68 5.75 -22.64 10.14
N ALA A 69 6.23 -23.87 10.38
CA ALA A 69 5.87 -25.01 9.56
C ALA A 69 4.34 -25.21 9.54
N GLY A 70 3.76 -25.16 8.35
CA GLY A 70 2.31 -25.34 8.17
C GLY A 70 1.47 -24.10 8.40
N LEU A 71 2.07 -22.94 8.73
CA LEU A 71 1.39 -21.65 8.59
C LEU A 71 1.24 -21.32 7.10
N ARG A 72 0.36 -20.36 6.78
CA ARG A 72 0.21 -19.81 5.43
C ARG A 72 0.92 -18.46 5.35
N GLY A 73 1.20 -18.03 4.11
CA GLY A 73 1.70 -16.68 3.88
C GLY A 73 0.58 -15.68 4.16
N GLY A 74 0.92 -14.53 4.74
CA GLY A 74 -0.03 -13.49 5.08
C GLY A 74 0.39 -12.70 6.31
N VAL A 75 -0.52 -11.88 6.81
CA VAL A 75 -0.28 -11.03 7.97
C VAL A 75 -0.87 -11.67 9.23
N TYR A 76 -0.05 -11.74 10.28
CA TYR A 76 -0.38 -12.30 11.58
C TYR A 76 -0.29 -11.22 12.66
N THR A 77 -0.98 -11.44 13.77
CA THR A 77 -0.90 -10.56 14.95
C THR A 77 0.00 -11.20 16.00
N LEU A 78 1.12 -10.54 16.30
CA LEU A 78 1.97 -10.83 17.44
C LEU A 78 1.46 -10.06 18.67
N THR A 79 1.16 -10.76 19.75
CA THR A 79 0.81 -10.16 21.04
C THR A 79 1.79 -10.61 22.11
N LEU A 80 2.35 -9.68 22.87
CA LEU A 80 3.20 -9.98 24.04
C LEU A 80 2.39 -9.82 25.32
N PHE A 81 2.50 -10.81 26.19
CA PHE A 81 1.81 -10.88 27.47
C PHE A 81 2.79 -10.94 28.62
N ALA A 82 2.39 -10.32 29.73
CA ALA A 82 3.00 -10.48 31.03
C ALA A 82 1.97 -11.12 31.97
N GLU A 83 2.34 -12.22 32.61
CA GLU A 83 1.52 -12.87 33.62
C GLU A 83 1.94 -12.43 35.02
N ARG A 84 0.99 -11.92 35.81
CA ARG A 84 1.21 -11.55 37.21
C ARG A 84 0.09 -12.12 38.07
N ASP A 85 0.45 -12.83 39.15
CA ASP A 85 -0.50 -13.43 40.09
C ASP A 85 -1.59 -14.31 39.40
N GLY A 86 -1.22 -14.99 38.30
CA GLY A 86 -2.14 -15.83 37.52
C GLY A 86 -3.03 -15.06 36.53
N GLN A 87 -2.84 -13.76 36.35
CA GLN A 87 -3.53 -12.94 35.36
C GLN A 87 -2.58 -12.50 34.26
N ALA A 88 -2.90 -12.84 33.01
CA ALA A 88 -2.16 -12.39 31.84
C ALA A 88 -2.71 -11.06 31.33
N SER A 89 -1.83 -10.07 31.13
CA SER A 89 -2.16 -8.80 30.47
C SER A 89 -1.29 -8.59 29.24
N SER A 90 -1.89 -8.28 28.09
CA SER A 90 -1.15 -7.88 26.89
C SER A 90 -0.56 -6.49 27.09
N PHE A 91 0.71 -6.32 26.79
CA PHE A 91 1.38 -5.02 26.87
C PHE A 91 1.92 -4.53 25.51
N TRP A 92 1.89 -5.38 24.49
CA TRP A 92 2.31 -5.03 23.14
C TRP A 92 1.55 -5.85 22.10
N THR A 93 1.16 -5.19 21.01
CA THR A 93 0.59 -5.85 19.84
C THR A 93 1.25 -5.31 18.57
N GLN A 94 1.56 -6.18 17.63
CA GLN A 94 2.17 -5.84 16.34
C GLN A 94 1.63 -6.76 15.24
N LEU A 95 1.50 -6.23 14.02
CA LEU A 95 1.36 -7.09 12.85
C LEU A 95 2.71 -7.53 12.32
N VAL A 96 2.79 -8.79 11.90
CA VAL A 96 3.97 -9.39 11.26
C VAL A 96 3.55 -10.04 9.95
N CYS A 97 4.32 -9.83 8.89
CA CYS A 97 4.07 -10.48 7.61
C CYS A 97 4.92 -11.74 7.51
N ILE A 98 4.28 -12.85 7.22
CA ILE A 98 4.92 -14.13 6.93
C ILE A 98 4.82 -14.36 5.42
N GLN A 99 5.97 -14.49 4.77
CA GLN A 99 6.05 -14.88 3.37
C GLN A 99 6.81 -16.19 3.28
N HIS A 100 6.17 -17.24 2.77
CA HIS A 100 6.87 -18.50 2.50
C HIS A 100 7.81 -18.38 1.32
N SER A 101 8.72 -19.35 1.22
CA SER A 101 9.53 -19.55 0.02
C SER A 101 8.62 -19.58 -1.20
N LEU A 102 8.87 -18.64 -2.11
CA LEU A 102 8.12 -18.51 -3.34
C LEU A 102 8.48 -19.67 -4.26
N ARG A 103 7.50 -20.17 -5.02
CA ARG A 103 7.79 -21.18 -6.06
C ARG A 103 8.65 -20.59 -7.17
N ARG A 104 8.47 -19.29 -7.43
CA ARG A 104 9.24 -18.51 -8.42
C ARG A 104 10.45 -17.86 -7.79
N SER A 105 11.56 -17.81 -8.53
CA SER A 105 12.73 -17.03 -8.12
C SER A 105 12.42 -15.52 -8.12
N PRO A 106 13.17 -14.70 -7.37
CA PRO A 106 13.02 -13.25 -7.42
C PRO A 106 13.12 -12.66 -8.84
N GLU A 107 13.96 -13.23 -9.71
CA GLU A 107 14.12 -12.82 -11.11
C GLU A 107 12.93 -13.24 -11.98
N GLU A 108 12.29 -14.37 -11.69
CA GLU A 108 11.05 -14.78 -12.33
C GLU A 108 9.89 -13.86 -11.96
N VAL A 109 9.77 -13.54 -10.67
CA VAL A 109 8.80 -12.57 -10.16
C VAL A 109 9.03 -11.20 -10.78
N ASP A 110 10.27 -10.71 -10.83
CA ASP A 110 10.61 -9.40 -11.43
C ASP A 110 10.28 -9.34 -12.92
N ARG A 111 10.58 -10.41 -13.68
CA ARG A 111 10.21 -10.50 -15.09
C ARG A 111 8.69 -10.47 -15.27
N LEU A 112 7.95 -11.20 -14.44
CA LEU A 112 6.49 -11.22 -14.49
C LEU A 112 5.91 -9.85 -14.12
N ALA A 113 6.43 -9.22 -13.07
CA ALA A 113 6.04 -7.89 -12.62
C ALA A 113 6.27 -6.85 -13.72
N LYS A 114 7.43 -6.84 -14.38
CA LYS A 114 7.71 -5.93 -15.50
C LYS A 114 6.78 -6.15 -16.69
N LYS A 115 6.47 -7.41 -17.02
CA LYS A 115 5.63 -7.77 -18.16
C LYS A 115 4.19 -7.27 -18.04
N TYR A 116 3.65 -7.22 -16.83
CA TYR A 116 2.25 -6.85 -16.57
C TYR A 116 2.09 -5.55 -15.76
N ALA A 117 3.18 -4.79 -15.63
CA ALA A 117 3.17 -3.50 -14.94
C ALA A 117 2.22 -2.51 -15.62
N PRO A 118 1.45 -1.71 -14.86
CA PRO A 118 0.42 -0.84 -15.42
C PRO A 118 0.99 0.35 -16.20
N VAL A 119 0.25 0.82 -17.19
CA VAL A 119 0.36 2.20 -17.71
C VAL A 119 -0.56 3.06 -16.84
N LEU A 120 -0.01 4.10 -16.21
CA LEU A 120 -0.79 5.02 -15.39
C LEU A 120 -1.28 6.18 -16.27
N LEU A 121 -2.60 6.41 -16.26
CA LEU A 121 -3.26 7.49 -16.99
C LEU A 121 -3.83 8.50 -15.99
N PHE A 122 -3.21 9.68 -15.94
CA PHE A 122 -3.58 10.78 -15.06
C PHE A 122 -4.46 11.83 -15.75
N SER A 123 -5.18 12.61 -14.93
CA SER A 123 -5.82 13.86 -15.37
C SER A 123 -4.77 14.85 -15.89
N PRO A 124 -5.07 15.69 -16.89
CA PRO A 124 -4.18 16.79 -17.28
C PRO A 124 -3.86 17.76 -16.14
N GLU A 125 -4.75 17.86 -15.15
CA GLU A 125 -4.65 18.76 -14.01
C GLU A 125 -4.00 18.11 -12.77
N GLU A 126 -3.55 16.85 -12.88
CA GLU A 126 -2.88 16.18 -11.76
C GLU A 126 -1.58 16.90 -11.40
N GLU A 127 -1.40 17.16 -10.11
CA GLU A 127 -0.20 17.77 -9.56
C GLU A 127 0.62 16.80 -8.69
N PHE A 128 -0.01 15.76 -8.14
CA PHE A 128 0.60 14.81 -7.21
C PHE A 128 0.87 13.47 -7.89
N PHE A 129 2.14 13.09 -7.91
CA PHE A 129 2.63 11.90 -8.59
C PHE A 129 3.27 10.92 -7.59
N PRO A 130 3.28 9.60 -7.91
CA PRO A 130 3.91 8.60 -7.06
C PRO A 130 5.36 8.95 -6.68
N VAL A 131 5.69 8.82 -5.40
CA VAL A 131 7.02 9.07 -4.82
C VAL A 131 7.64 7.78 -4.30
N SER A 132 8.95 7.80 -4.06
CA SER A 132 9.64 6.66 -3.44
C SER A 132 9.38 6.60 -1.92
N LEU A 133 9.46 5.41 -1.31
CA LEU A 133 9.42 5.28 0.15
C LEU A 133 10.54 6.08 0.81
N ARG A 134 11.70 6.17 0.16
CA ARG A 134 12.82 7.00 0.61
C ARG A 134 12.42 8.46 0.72
N ASP A 135 11.70 8.97 -0.27
CA ASP A 135 11.23 10.35 -0.26
C ASP A 135 10.22 10.58 0.87
N LEU A 136 9.38 9.59 1.20
CA LEU A 136 8.40 9.70 2.29
C LEU A 136 9.02 9.68 3.70
N VAL A 137 10.05 8.85 3.93
CA VAL A 137 10.48 8.52 5.31
C VAL A 137 11.93 8.87 5.63
N ILE A 138 12.78 9.05 4.62
CA ILE A 138 14.22 9.33 4.79
C ILE A 138 14.54 10.76 4.37
N THR A 139 14.02 11.20 3.23
CA THR A 139 14.21 12.58 2.77
C THR A 139 13.27 13.48 3.58
N PRO A 140 13.80 14.46 4.33
CA PRO A 140 12.94 15.40 5.04
C PRO A 140 12.02 16.12 4.04
N PRO A 141 10.73 16.27 4.34
CA PRO A 141 9.82 17.00 3.47
C PRO A 141 10.22 18.50 3.46
N ASP A 142 10.02 19.18 2.34
CA ASP A 142 10.42 20.58 2.20
C ASP A 142 9.56 21.52 3.08
N GLY A 143 10.21 22.47 3.78
CA GLY A 143 9.60 23.67 4.38
C GLY A 143 9.47 23.68 5.91
N GLU A 144 8.48 24.40 6.45
CA GLU A 144 8.34 24.63 7.90
C GLU A 144 7.73 23.41 8.60
N GLY A 145 8.56 22.70 9.36
CA GLY A 145 8.15 21.56 10.18
C GLY A 145 9.36 20.82 10.73
N THR A 146 9.37 20.53 12.02
CA THR A 146 10.50 19.83 12.67
C THR A 146 10.27 18.34 12.79
N GLY A 147 9.06 17.84 12.56
CA GLY A 147 8.70 16.45 12.76
C GLY A 147 7.22 16.15 12.51
N ILE A 148 6.86 14.89 12.73
CA ILE A 148 5.51 14.33 12.67
C ILE A 148 5.08 13.88 14.07
N ASP A 149 3.84 14.16 14.43
CA ASP A 149 3.29 13.65 15.67
C ASP A 149 2.82 12.20 15.51
N VAL A 150 2.94 11.43 16.60
CA VAL A 150 2.56 10.03 16.65
C VAL A 150 1.79 9.79 17.93
N GLU A 151 0.55 9.33 17.82
CA GLU A 151 -0.19 8.77 18.93
C GLU A 151 0.36 7.38 19.23
N THR A 152 0.92 7.22 20.43
CA THR A 152 1.45 5.93 20.92
C THR A 152 0.63 5.44 22.09
N VAL A 153 0.76 4.17 22.44
CA VAL A 153 0.17 3.61 23.68
C VAL A 153 0.72 4.26 24.96
N LEU A 154 1.84 4.98 24.86
CA LEU A 154 2.45 5.75 25.95
C LEU A 154 2.11 7.24 25.90
N GLY A 155 1.19 7.64 25.01
CA GLY A 155 0.80 9.03 24.76
C GLY A 155 1.41 9.61 23.47
N LYS A 156 1.03 10.85 23.17
CA LYS A 156 1.47 11.58 21.97
C LYS A 156 2.96 11.92 22.02
N ARG A 157 3.68 11.70 20.92
CA ARG A 157 5.10 12.02 20.74
C ARG A 157 5.32 12.77 19.44
N SER A 158 6.29 13.67 19.41
CA SER A 158 6.71 14.33 18.17
C SER A 158 8.03 13.70 17.71
N ILE A 159 8.06 13.16 16.51
CA ILE A 159 9.19 12.46 15.90
C ILE A 159 9.83 13.37 14.85
N PRO A 160 11.10 13.78 15.02
CA PRO A 160 11.78 14.57 14.01
C PRO A 160 11.85 13.88 12.64
N PHE A 161 11.75 14.64 11.54
CA PHE A 161 11.75 14.05 10.20
C PHE A 161 13.05 13.30 9.87
N ASP A 162 14.18 13.79 10.36
CA ASP A 162 15.49 13.13 10.22
C ASP A 162 15.62 11.84 11.05
N GLN A 163 14.64 11.55 11.92
CA GLN A 163 14.55 10.33 12.72
C GLN A 163 13.34 9.45 12.32
N LEU A 164 12.53 9.87 11.34
CA LEU A 164 11.29 9.18 10.99
C LEU A 164 11.54 7.75 10.50
N ASP A 165 12.48 7.56 9.56
CA ASP A 165 12.89 6.22 9.10
C ASP A 165 13.30 5.30 10.25
N LEU A 166 14.16 5.78 11.14
CA LEU A 166 14.58 5.00 12.32
C LEU A 166 13.38 4.68 13.21
N PHE A 167 12.49 5.63 13.45
CA PHE A 167 11.29 5.41 14.25
C PHE A 167 10.41 4.33 13.62
N LEU A 168 10.06 4.45 12.33
CA LEU A 168 9.17 3.52 11.64
C LEU A 168 9.74 2.10 11.62
N ARG A 169 11.04 1.93 11.38
CA ARG A 169 11.65 0.59 11.35
C ARG A 169 11.83 -0.06 12.74
N THR A 170 11.72 0.70 13.83
CA THR A 170 11.90 0.21 15.21
C THR A 170 10.67 0.33 16.10
N ASN A 171 9.52 0.78 15.58
CA ASN A 171 8.28 0.95 16.34
C ASN A 171 7.10 0.25 15.66
N GLY A 172 7.01 -1.06 15.81
CA GLY A 172 6.00 -1.87 15.13
C GLY A 172 4.63 -1.96 15.82
N HIS A 173 4.23 -1.10 16.76
CA HIS A 173 2.97 -1.30 17.48
C HIS A 173 1.75 -1.11 16.56
N ALA A 174 0.79 -2.05 16.61
CA ALA A 174 -0.35 -2.12 15.69
C ALA A 174 -1.34 -0.95 15.83
N ASP A 175 -1.38 -0.33 17.01
CA ASP A 175 -2.30 0.79 17.30
C ASP A 175 -1.62 2.16 17.31
N TYR A 176 -0.36 2.26 16.90
CA TYR A 176 0.24 3.60 16.73
C TYR A 176 -0.40 4.28 15.52
N LEU A 177 -0.57 5.60 15.62
CA LEU A 177 -1.10 6.42 14.53
C LEU A 177 -0.13 7.58 14.27
N LEU A 178 0.30 7.74 13.03
CA LEU A 178 0.97 8.96 12.58
C LEU A 178 -0.08 10.10 12.54
N ASP A 179 -0.33 10.72 13.69
CA ASP A 179 -1.36 11.73 13.92
C ASP A 179 -0.93 13.09 13.38
N GLN A 180 -1.79 13.69 12.56
CA GLN A 180 -1.53 14.98 11.94
C GLN A 180 -2.64 16.01 12.14
N SER A 181 -3.56 15.76 13.08
CA SER A 181 -4.58 16.72 13.50
C SER A 181 -4.04 18.08 13.97
N GLY A 182 -2.73 18.19 14.20
CA GLY A 182 -2.04 19.40 14.65
C GLY A 182 -1.63 20.41 13.55
N PHE A 183 -1.67 20.05 12.26
CA PHE A 183 -1.23 20.92 11.16
C PHE A 183 -2.39 21.41 10.29
N GLY A 184 -2.35 22.66 9.85
CA GLY A 184 -3.12 23.05 8.67
C GLY A 184 -2.60 22.24 7.48
N LEU A 185 -3.39 21.31 6.95
CA LEU A 185 -2.94 20.34 5.94
C LEU A 185 -2.34 21.00 4.69
N ALA A 186 -2.78 22.21 4.34
CA ALA A 186 -2.21 23.01 3.24
C ALA A 186 -0.80 23.58 3.53
N ASP A 187 -0.41 23.69 4.80
CA ASP A 187 0.91 24.16 5.24
C ASP A 187 1.88 22.98 5.53
N SER A 188 1.37 21.75 5.49
CA SER A 188 2.15 20.53 5.70
C SER A 188 3.36 20.48 4.75
N SER A 189 4.52 20.08 5.28
CA SER A 189 5.72 19.90 4.47
C SER A 189 5.54 18.80 3.41
N PHE A 190 4.65 17.83 3.65
CA PHE A 190 4.31 16.79 2.68
C PHE A 190 3.42 17.30 1.53
N TYR A 191 2.63 18.36 1.73
CA TYR A 191 1.86 18.99 0.64
C TYR A 191 2.77 19.53 -0.47
N ARG A 192 3.96 20.01 -0.12
CA ARG A 192 4.96 20.50 -1.08
C ARG A 192 5.66 19.37 -1.82
N GLN A 193 5.60 18.15 -1.32
CA GLN A 193 6.23 16.98 -1.89
C GLN A 193 5.34 16.31 -2.95
N LYS A 194 5.08 17.05 -4.02
CA LYS A 194 4.18 16.65 -5.11
C LYS A 194 4.68 15.45 -5.95
N GLY A 195 5.93 15.03 -5.76
CA GLY A 195 6.57 14.06 -6.65
C GLY A 195 6.82 14.64 -8.05
N SER A 196 7.06 13.76 -9.02
CA SER A 196 7.28 14.16 -10.41
C SER A 196 6.94 13.04 -11.36
N TYR A 197 6.16 13.32 -12.40
CA TYR A 197 5.85 12.37 -13.48
C TYR A 197 7.10 11.79 -14.18
N ARG A 198 8.26 12.47 -14.09
CA ARG A 198 9.54 11.99 -14.64
C ARG A 198 10.32 11.06 -13.71
N ASN A 199 10.01 11.09 -12.42
CA ASN A 199 10.70 10.33 -11.37
C ASN A 199 9.71 9.50 -10.54
N CYS A 200 8.62 9.05 -11.15
CA CYS A 200 7.64 8.21 -10.47
C CYS A 200 8.26 6.88 -10.05
N VAL A 201 7.85 6.38 -8.90
CA VAL A 201 8.20 5.04 -8.43
C VAL A 201 6.93 4.24 -8.20
N VAL A 202 6.88 3.07 -8.80
CA VAL A 202 5.86 2.05 -8.54
C VAL A 202 6.55 0.90 -7.85
N TYR A 203 5.99 0.44 -6.74
CA TYR A 203 6.49 -0.74 -6.05
C TYR A 203 5.66 -1.97 -6.40
N TYR A 204 6.20 -3.17 -6.28
CA TYR A 204 5.42 -4.39 -6.35
C TYR A 204 5.72 -5.36 -5.21
N SER A 205 4.68 -6.06 -4.75
CA SER A 205 4.80 -7.26 -3.91
C SER A 205 4.19 -8.45 -4.63
N TYR A 206 4.64 -9.63 -4.24
CA TYR A 206 4.24 -10.90 -4.84
C TYR A 206 3.77 -11.87 -3.77
N MET A 207 2.63 -12.49 -4.00
CA MET A 207 2.04 -13.48 -3.10
C MET A 207 1.60 -14.70 -3.90
N GLU A 208 1.60 -15.86 -3.25
CA GLU A 208 1.07 -17.12 -3.80
C GLU A 208 0.07 -17.69 -2.80
N ASP A 209 -0.94 -18.38 -3.32
CA ASP A 209 -1.83 -19.19 -2.49
C ASP A 209 -1.60 -20.70 -2.69
N GLU A 210 -2.31 -21.49 -1.89
CA GLU A 210 -2.23 -22.95 -1.93
C GLU A 210 -2.74 -23.55 -3.24
N ALA A 211 -3.61 -22.84 -3.97
CA ALA A 211 -4.23 -23.28 -5.22
C ALA A 211 -3.38 -22.99 -6.46
N GLU A 212 -2.08 -22.71 -6.27
CA GLU A 212 -1.13 -22.37 -7.34
C GLU A 212 -1.45 -21.07 -8.08
N ARG A 213 -2.30 -20.22 -7.48
CA ARG A 213 -2.53 -18.87 -7.98
C ARG A 213 -1.46 -17.96 -7.41
N SER A 214 -1.11 -16.97 -8.21
CA SER A 214 -0.15 -15.94 -7.79
C SER A 214 -0.72 -14.55 -8.03
N TYR A 215 -0.26 -13.60 -7.24
CA TYR A 215 -0.77 -12.25 -7.19
C TYR A 215 0.41 -11.29 -7.23
N ILE A 216 0.42 -10.39 -8.21
CA ILE A 216 1.31 -9.23 -8.19
C ILE A 216 0.49 -8.02 -7.80
N ASN A 217 0.83 -7.44 -6.65
CA ASN A 217 0.28 -6.19 -6.18
C ASN A 217 1.23 -5.07 -6.58
N TYR A 218 0.77 -4.11 -7.37
CA TYR A 218 1.50 -2.88 -7.66
C TYR A 218 0.99 -1.78 -6.74
N HIS A 219 1.91 -1.03 -6.15
CA HIS A 219 1.65 0.01 -5.17
C HIS A 219 2.24 1.33 -5.65
N THR A 220 1.45 2.38 -5.53
CA THR A 220 1.87 3.77 -5.70
C THR A 220 1.70 4.46 -4.37
N PHE A 221 2.75 5.16 -3.94
CA PHE A 221 2.72 5.95 -2.71
C PHE A 221 2.78 7.42 -3.04
N TYR A 222 2.01 8.23 -2.32
CA TYR A 222 1.93 9.67 -2.51
C TYR A 222 2.24 10.35 -1.18
N ALA A 223 2.93 11.48 -1.21
CA ALA A 223 3.20 12.23 0.02
C ALA A 223 1.93 12.90 0.56
N PHE A 224 0.97 13.20 -0.31
CA PHE A 224 -0.23 13.93 0.04
C PHE A 224 -1.37 13.61 -0.91
N ASP A 225 -2.56 13.43 -0.34
CA ASP A 225 -3.84 13.38 -1.04
C ASP A 225 -4.55 14.72 -0.81
N PRO A 226 -4.59 15.61 -1.81
CA PRO A 226 -5.24 16.91 -1.66
C PRO A 226 -6.75 16.88 -1.66
N LYS A 227 -7.37 15.79 -2.16
CA LYS A 227 -8.75 15.76 -2.65
C LYS A 227 -9.03 16.87 -3.69
N THR A 228 -10.09 16.71 -4.47
CA THR A 228 -10.51 17.69 -5.49
C THR A 228 -11.97 18.12 -5.32
N GLY A 229 -12.40 19.11 -6.10
CA GLY A 229 -13.78 19.57 -6.14
C GLY A 229 -14.35 20.08 -4.81
N ILE A 230 -15.56 19.63 -4.47
CA ILE A 230 -16.29 20.06 -3.26
C ILE A 230 -15.56 19.65 -1.98
N ALA A 231 -14.88 18.50 -1.95
CA ALA A 231 -14.10 18.09 -0.79
C ALA A 231 -12.95 19.05 -0.50
N LYS A 232 -12.25 19.49 -1.55
CA LYS A 232 -11.21 20.52 -1.43
C LYS A 232 -11.78 21.83 -0.90
N LEU A 233 -12.94 22.25 -1.39
CA LEU A 233 -13.63 23.47 -0.92
C LEU A 233 -14.08 23.39 0.54
N LEU A 234 -14.52 22.21 0.99
CA LEU A 234 -14.98 21.97 2.35
C LEU A 234 -13.85 21.51 3.29
N ASN A 235 -12.63 21.34 2.76
CA ASN A 235 -11.47 20.78 3.45
C ASN A 235 -11.78 19.43 4.14
N VAL A 236 -12.48 18.55 3.43
CA VAL A 236 -12.92 17.24 3.94
C VAL A 236 -12.07 16.13 3.31
N GLY A 237 -11.29 15.44 4.14
CA GLY A 237 -10.56 14.25 3.73
C GLY A 237 -9.15 14.41 3.12
N PRO A 238 -8.56 15.60 2.88
CA PRO A 238 -7.14 15.66 2.55
C PRO A 238 -6.31 15.04 3.68
N HIS A 239 -5.21 14.38 3.34
CA HIS A 239 -4.33 13.75 4.30
C HIS A 239 -2.92 13.62 3.72
N ILE A 240 -1.93 13.56 4.62
CA ILE A 240 -0.58 13.14 4.23
C ILE A 240 -0.56 11.63 4.03
N PHE A 241 0.40 11.16 3.25
CA PHE A 241 0.60 9.75 2.92
C PHE A 241 -0.64 9.10 2.35
N ASP A 242 -0.58 8.80 1.08
CA ASP A 242 -1.62 8.03 0.43
C ASP A 242 -0.98 6.85 -0.29
N ARG A 243 -1.74 5.78 -0.42
CA ARG A 243 -1.31 4.55 -1.06
C ARG A 243 -2.45 3.97 -1.86
N GLU A 244 -2.18 3.90 -3.14
CA GLU A 244 -3.03 3.24 -4.11
C GLU A 244 -2.42 1.96 -4.62
N SER A 245 -3.28 1.04 -5.02
CA SER A 245 -2.78 -0.25 -5.47
C SER A 245 -3.73 -1.02 -6.35
N LEU A 246 -3.14 -1.86 -7.19
CA LEU A 246 -3.85 -2.80 -8.04
C LEU A 246 -3.21 -4.18 -7.96
N THR A 247 -4.00 -5.20 -8.23
CA THR A 247 -3.59 -6.59 -8.15
C THR A 247 -3.87 -7.28 -9.48
N VAL A 248 -2.84 -7.88 -10.07
CA VAL A 248 -2.99 -8.84 -11.16
C VAL A 248 -2.92 -10.24 -10.58
N MET A 249 -4.00 -11.00 -10.75
CA MET A 249 -4.07 -12.42 -10.40
C MET A 249 -3.69 -13.26 -11.60
N PHE A 250 -2.92 -14.32 -11.35
CA PHE A 250 -2.49 -15.28 -12.35
C PHE A 250 -2.90 -16.70 -11.98
N GLU A 251 -3.26 -17.46 -13.00
CA GLU A 251 -3.35 -18.93 -12.97
C GLU A 251 -2.17 -19.47 -13.79
N GLY A 252 -1.17 -20.04 -13.10
CA GLY A 252 0.15 -20.24 -13.71
C GLY A 252 0.76 -18.90 -14.15
N ASP A 253 1.17 -18.80 -15.42
CA ASP A 253 1.73 -17.58 -16.02
C ASP A 253 0.68 -16.72 -16.76
N VAL A 254 -0.60 -17.10 -16.70
CA VAL A 254 -1.68 -16.44 -17.43
C VAL A 254 -2.39 -15.44 -16.51
N PRO A 255 -2.38 -14.13 -16.83
CA PRO A 255 -3.15 -13.15 -16.05
C PRO A 255 -4.64 -13.36 -16.32
N VAL A 256 -5.44 -13.44 -15.26
CA VAL A 256 -6.88 -13.74 -15.36
C VAL A 256 -7.77 -12.62 -14.84
N LYS A 257 -7.33 -11.92 -13.78
CA LYS A 257 -8.09 -10.82 -13.18
C LYS A 257 -7.19 -9.63 -12.88
N LEU A 258 -7.76 -8.44 -13.03
CA LEU A 258 -7.19 -7.17 -12.57
C LEU A 258 -8.16 -6.57 -11.54
N THR A 259 -7.70 -6.41 -10.30
CA THR A 259 -8.46 -5.78 -9.22
C THR A 259 -7.83 -4.45 -8.87
N LEU A 260 -8.62 -3.38 -8.83
CA LEU A 260 -8.17 -2.02 -8.54
C LEU A 260 -8.79 -1.55 -7.23
N GLY A 261 -7.94 -1.10 -6.30
CA GLY A 261 -8.36 -0.41 -5.08
C GLY A 261 -8.69 1.05 -5.38
N ALA A 262 -9.68 1.60 -4.68
CA ALA A 262 -10.08 2.99 -4.84
C ALA A 262 -10.48 3.64 -3.52
N HIS A 263 -11.48 3.11 -2.82
CA HIS A 263 -12.06 3.75 -1.64
C HIS A 263 -12.33 2.73 -0.53
N LEU A 264 -12.75 3.22 0.65
CA LEU A 264 -13.09 2.34 1.76
C LEU A 264 -14.29 1.45 1.43
N GLU A 265 -14.34 0.28 2.04
CA GLU A 265 -15.53 -0.56 1.98
C GLU A 265 -16.75 0.19 2.53
N ASN A 266 -17.89 0.01 1.88
CA ASN A 266 -19.18 0.67 2.13
C ASN A 266 -19.28 2.12 1.68
N GLN A 267 -18.23 2.71 1.08
CA GLN A 267 -18.38 3.98 0.36
C GLN A 267 -19.01 3.70 -1.02
N PRO A 268 -20.22 4.22 -1.31
CA PRO A 268 -20.82 4.03 -2.62
C PRO A 268 -20.05 4.81 -3.68
N ILE A 269 -19.63 4.11 -4.72
CA ILE A 269 -18.96 4.66 -5.90
C ILE A 269 -19.92 4.53 -7.07
N PHE A 270 -20.14 5.62 -7.79
CA PHE A 270 -20.98 5.67 -8.99
C PHE A 270 -20.18 6.15 -10.19
N TYR A 271 -20.03 5.28 -11.20
CA TYR A 271 -19.47 5.65 -12.49
C TYR A 271 -20.56 6.29 -13.37
N LEU A 272 -20.44 7.59 -13.62
CA LEU A 272 -21.51 8.40 -14.20
C LEU A 272 -21.76 8.06 -15.68
N GLU A 273 -20.73 7.69 -16.42
CA GLU A 273 -20.83 7.36 -17.84
C GLU A 273 -21.63 6.08 -18.08
N LYS A 274 -21.70 5.16 -17.11
CA LYS A 274 -22.53 3.94 -17.18
C LYS A 274 -23.78 3.99 -16.29
N LEU A 275 -23.85 4.92 -15.34
CA LEU A 275 -24.77 4.84 -14.20
C LEU A 275 -24.58 3.53 -13.42
N LEU A 276 -23.33 3.08 -13.26
CA LEU A 276 -22.97 1.88 -12.51
C LEU A 276 -22.59 2.26 -11.08
N GLY A 277 -23.12 1.54 -10.09
CA GLY A 277 -22.81 1.77 -8.68
C GLY A 277 -22.30 0.51 -7.98
N TRP A 278 -21.35 0.66 -7.05
CA TRP A 278 -20.87 -0.41 -6.17
C TRP A 278 -20.39 0.15 -4.83
N THR A 279 -20.14 -0.72 -3.84
CA THR A 279 -19.78 -0.31 -2.46
C THR A 279 -18.59 -1.07 -1.89
N GLN A 280 -17.97 -1.96 -2.66
CA GLN A 280 -16.91 -2.86 -2.21
C GLN A 280 -15.56 -2.15 -2.00
N GLY A 281 -15.45 -0.85 -2.32
CA GLY A 281 -14.20 -0.09 -2.28
C GLY A 281 -13.18 -0.48 -3.36
N ARG A 282 -13.45 -1.56 -4.09
CA ARG A 282 -12.59 -2.14 -5.13
C ARG A 282 -13.41 -2.72 -6.27
N THR A 283 -12.83 -2.70 -7.46
CA THR A 283 -13.45 -3.23 -8.68
C THR A 283 -12.53 -4.26 -9.32
N THR A 284 -13.12 -5.33 -9.85
CA THR A 284 -12.40 -6.39 -10.57
C THR A 284 -12.90 -6.46 -12.01
N VAL A 285 -11.96 -6.47 -12.96
CA VAL A 285 -12.23 -6.77 -14.38
C VAL A 285 -11.50 -8.04 -14.79
N ARG A 286 -12.07 -8.75 -15.77
CA ARG A 286 -11.38 -9.88 -16.41
C ARG A 286 -10.22 -9.36 -17.26
N PHE A 287 -9.02 -9.90 -17.06
CA PHE A 287 -7.80 -9.37 -17.68
C PHE A 287 -7.80 -9.51 -19.20
N ASP A 288 -8.25 -10.67 -19.71
CA ASP A 288 -8.26 -11.01 -21.15
C ASP A 288 -9.55 -10.56 -21.88
N HIS A 289 -10.40 -9.75 -21.25
CA HIS A 289 -11.60 -9.23 -21.89
C HIS A 289 -11.23 -8.25 -23.01
N GLU A 290 -11.93 -8.30 -24.15
CA GLU A 290 -11.72 -7.43 -25.32
C GLU A 290 -11.88 -5.92 -25.08
N HIS A 291 -12.39 -5.54 -23.91
CA HIS A 291 -12.65 -4.15 -23.52
C HIS A 291 -11.80 -3.71 -22.33
N THR A 292 -11.06 -4.63 -21.71
CA THR A 292 -10.04 -4.27 -20.73
C THR A 292 -8.94 -3.53 -21.48
N PRO A 293 -8.63 -2.27 -21.12
CA PRO A 293 -7.72 -1.45 -21.89
C PRO A 293 -6.28 -1.94 -21.67
N LEU A 294 -5.71 -2.60 -22.69
CA LEU A 294 -4.35 -3.13 -22.66
C LEU A 294 -3.49 -2.54 -23.78
N VAL A 295 -2.29 -2.06 -23.46
CA VAL A 295 -1.26 -1.64 -24.41
C VAL A 295 -0.10 -2.62 -24.33
N ASN A 296 0.13 -3.41 -25.39
CA ASN A 296 1.19 -4.43 -25.44
C ASN A 296 1.19 -5.41 -24.24
N GLY A 297 0.00 -5.70 -23.68
CA GLY A 297 -0.15 -6.58 -22.51
C GLY A 297 -0.11 -5.86 -21.15
N HIS A 298 0.20 -4.57 -21.13
CA HIS A 298 0.15 -3.74 -19.92
C HIS A 298 -1.24 -3.15 -19.72
N PRO A 299 -1.85 -3.28 -18.52
CA PRO A 299 -3.14 -2.66 -18.25
C PRO A 299 -3.02 -1.14 -18.19
N VAL A 300 -3.92 -0.43 -18.85
CA VAL A 300 -4.05 1.03 -18.73
C VAL A 300 -5.02 1.33 -17.59
N VAL A 301 -4.56 2.10 -16.61
CA VAL A 301 -5.28 2.35 -15.37
C VAL A 301 -5.52 3.85 -15.25
N ALA A 302 -6.78 4.24 -15.10
CA ALA A 302 -7.13 5.63 -14.87
C ALA A 302 -6.92 5.97 -13.39
N VAL A 303 -6.16 7.03 -13.13
CA VAL A 303 -5.86 7.54 -11.80
C VAL A 303 -6.73 8.76 -11.54
N ALA A 304 -7.44 8.77 -10.41
CA ALA A 304 -8.29 9.87 -10.00
C ALA A 304 -7.49 11.11 -9.60
N GLU A 305 -7.91 12.26 -10.11
CA GLU A 305 -7.27 13.53 -9.82
C GLU A 305 -7.33 13.87 -8.33
N GLY A 306 -6.15 13.96 -7.71
CA GLY A 306 -5.93 14.37 -6.33
C GLY A 306 -6.48 13.45 -5.24
N SER A 307 -7.22 12.38 -5.55
CA SER A 307 -7.50 11.28 -4.61
C SER A 307 -6.80 9.98 -4.97
N HIS A 308 -6.19 9.94 -6.16
CA HIS A 308 -5.37 8.85 -6.70
C HIS A 308 -6.04 7.48 -6.88
N ALA A 309 -7.29 7.31 -6.43
CA ALA A 309 -8.10 6.12 -6.63
C ALA A 309 -7.97 5.55 -8.06
N LEU A 310 -7.82 4.23 -8.15
CA LEU A 310 -7.55 3.55 -9.42
C LEU A 310 -8.82 2.98 -10.03
N TYR A 311 -9.04 3.26 -11.31
CA TYR A 311 -10.22 2.84 -12.04
C TYR A 311 -9.89 2.09 -13.34
N PRO A 312 -10.73 1.12 -13.74
CA PRO A 312 -10.51 0.32 -14.96
C PRO A 312 -10.75 1.12 -16.25
N SER A 313 -11.35 2.31 -16.15
CA SER A 313 -11.73 3.16 -17.28
C SER A 313 -11.63 4.63 -16.86
N ALA A 314 -11.23 5.49 -17.80
CA ALA A 314 -11.30 6.92 -17.60
C ALA A 314 -12.76 7.40 -17.54
N GLY A 315 -13.00 8.50 -16.83
CA GLY A 315 -14.31 9.14 -16.71
C GLY A 315 -14.55 9.75 -15.33
N THR A 316 -15.83 9.93 -15.01
CA THR A 316 -16.28 10.65 -13.82
C THR A 316 -16.90 9.71 -12.81
N PHE A 317 -16.36 9.71 -11.60
CA PHE A 317 -16.82 8.87 -10.50
C PHE A 317 -17.37 9.75 -9.38
N HIS A 318 -18.52 9.36 -8.82
CA HIS A 318 -19.13 10.03 -7.68
C HIS A 318 -19.07 9.13 -6.46
N ILE A 319 -18.42 9.61 -5.39
CA ILE A 319 -18.12 8.82 -4.19
C ILE A 319 -18.66 9.55 -2.98
N SER A 320 -19.82 9.14 -2.50
CA SER A 320 -20.55 9.83 -1.42
C SER A 320 -20.79 11.33 -1.69
N VAL A 321 -19.90 12.21 -1.23
CA VAL A 321 -19.96 13.68 -1.47
C VAL A 321 -18.84 14.18 -2.40
N LEU A 322 -18.01 13.27 -2.89
CA LEU A 322 -16.86 13.52 -3.74
C LEU A 322 -17.25 13.30 -5.21
N THR A 323 -16.64 14.08 -6.10
CA THR A 323 -16.65 13.79 -7.53
C THR A 323 -15.21 13.79 -8.01
N GLU A 324 -14.81 12.68 -8.62
CA GLU A 324 -13.46 12.41 -9.07
C GLU A 324 -13.44 12.28 -10.58
N ILE A 325 -12.46 12.92 -11.21
CA ILE A 325 -12.16 12.75 -12.63
C ILE A 325 -10.94 11.83 -12.69
N ALA A 326 -11.07 10.69 -13.35
CA ALA A 326 -9.97 9.74 -13.50
C ALA A 326 -9.48 9.67 -14.94
N GLY A 327 -8.16 9.83 -15.11
CA GLY A 327 -7.49 9.77 -16.40
C GLY A 327 -7.90 10.86 -17.39
N HIS A 328 -7.80 10.54 -18.69
CA HIS A 328 -8.09 11.48 -19.78
C HIS A 328 -9.52 11.33 -20.30
N ILE A 329 -10.26 12.45 -20.40
CA ILE A 329 -11.62 12.51 -20.92
C ILE A 329 -11.64 13.29 -22.25
N PHE A 330 -11.51 12.58 -23.38
CA PHE A 330 -11.76 13.07 -24.75
C PHE A 330 -13.20 13.54 -24.97
N ARG A 331 -14.19 13.05 -24.20
CA ARG A 331 -15.60 13.43 -24.33
C ARG A 331 -16.38 13.18 -23.05
N ASN A 332 -17.17 14.16 -22.61
CA ASN A 332 -18.11 13.99 -21.51
C ASN A 332 -19.55 14.00 -22.07
N LEU A 333 -20.41 13.05 -21.64
CA LEU A 333 -21.84 13.00 -21.98
C LEU A 333 -22.60 14.27 -21.53
N LEU A 334 -22.12 14.93 -20.48
CA LEU A 334 -22.65 16.19 -19.94
C LEU A 334 -21.96 17.43 -20.54
N PHE A 335 -20.75 17.28 -21.09
CA PHE A 335 -19.94 18.37 -21.68
C PHE A 335 -19.25 17.90 -22.97
N PRO A 336 -19.93 17.92 -24.13
CA PRO A 336 -19.45 17.30 -25.37
C PRO A 336 -18.29 18.03 -26.08
N ASP A 337 -17.72 19.09 -25.50
CA ASP A 337 -16.81 20.04 -26.15
C ASP A 337 -15.47 20.25 -25.41
N LEU A 338 -14.89 19.18 -24.86
CA LEU A 338 -13.46 19.16 -24.59
C LEU A 338 -12.80 18.67 -25.88
N GLY A 339 -12.26 19.60 -26.67
CA GLY A 339 -11.63 19.29 -27.95
C GLY A 339 -10.53 18.22 -27.83
N GLU A 340 -10.15 17.63 -28.96
CA GLU A 340 -8.99 16.72 -29.09
C GLU A 340 -7.72 17.42 -28.59
N SER A 341 -7.49 17.40 -27.28
CA SER A 341 -6.21 17.80 -26.71
C SER A 341 -5.31 16.58 -26.75
N ASP A 342 -4.18 16.70 -27.43
CA ASP A 342 -3.13 15.68 -27.40
C ASP A 342 -2.76 15.40 -25.94
N MET A 343 -2.81 14.13 -25.52
CA MET A 343 -2.30 13.74 -24.20
C MET A 343 -0.81 14.09 -24.12
N ASN A 344 -0.41 14.78 -23.06
CA ASN A 344 0.95 15.28 -22.87
C ASN A 344 1.85 14.29 -22.09
N GLU A 345 3.09 14.70 -21.81
CA GLU A 345 4.12 13.85 -21.18
C GLU A 345 3.82 13.45 -19.72
N HIS A 346 2.98 14.21 -19.01
CA HIS A 346 2.65 13.97 -17.60
C HIS A 346 1.32 13.23 -17.40
N GLN A 347 0.50 13.11 -18.44
CA GLN A 347 -0.76 12.35 -18.39
C GLN A 347 -0.59 10.84 -18.53
N VAL A 348 0.47 10.38 -19.22
CA VAL A 348 0.71 8.96 -19.45
C VAL A 348 2.09 8.62 -18.90
N ILE A 349 2.12 7.73 -17.90
CA ILE A 349 3.37 7.23 -17.33
C ILE A 349 3.49 5.75 -17.63
N LEU A 350 4.51 5.40 -18.41
CA LEU A 350 4.74 4.07 -18.94
C LEU A 350 5.54 3.18 -17.96
N PRO A 351 5.30 1.86 -17.97
CA PRO A 351 6.15 0.91 -17.27
C PRO A 351 7.57 0.87 -17.83
N PRO A 352 8.56 0.42 -17.04
CA PRO A 352 9.93 0.30 -17.51
C PRO A 352 10.02 -0.68 -18.68
N GLY A 353 10.78 -0.28 -19.71
CA GLY A 353 10.97 -1.06 -20.93
C GLY A 353 10.08 -0.64 -22.09
N MET A 354 8.99 0.10 -21.85
CA MET A 354 8.24 0.78 -22.90
C MET A 354 8.90 2.12 -23.23
N LYS A 355 9.51 2.22 -24.41
CA LYS A 355 10.20 3.44 -24.85
C LYS A 355 9.22 4.36 -25.56
N SER A 356 9.17 5.61 -25.15
CA SER A 356 8.45 6.67 -25.87
C SER A 356 9.32 7.92 -25.94
N ARG A 357 9.08 8.75 -26.98
CA ARG A 357 9.64 10.11 -27.05
C ARG A 357 8.71 11.16 -26.44
N GLN A 358 7.47 10.78 -26.15
CA GLN A 358 6.41 11.67 -25.68
C GLN A 358 6.08 11.42 -24.21
N PHE A 359 6.08 10.17 -23.78
CA PHE A 359 5.63 9.81 -22.43
C PHE A 359 6.80 9.46 -21.51
N ALA A 360 6.67 9.82 -20.23
CA ALA A 360 7.61 9.43 -19.20
C ALA A 360 7.49 7.93 -18.87
N SER A 361 8.48 7.40 -18.17
CA SER A 361 8.44 6.06 -17.59
C SER A 361 8.72 6.12 -16.10
N TYR A 362 8.07 5.28 -15.32
CA TYR A 362 8.36 5.14 -13.89
C TYR A 362 9.44 4.09 -13.63
N ASP A 363 10.05 4.17 -12.45
CA ASP A 363 10.90 3.14 -11.89
C ASP A 363 10.05 2.08 -11.18
N LEU A 364 10.25 0.80 -11.50
CA LEU A 364 9.52 -0.31 -10.91
C LEU A 364 10.43 -1.06 -9.94
N ARG A 365 10.06 -1.10 -8.66
CA ARG A 365 10.88 -1.69 -7.59
C ARG A 365 10.15 -2.78 -6.82
N PRO A 366 10.80 -3.90 -6.48
CA PRO A 366 10.20 -4.86 -5.55
C PRO A 366 10.19 -4.29 -4.13
N LEU A 367 9.13 -4.56 -3.36
CA LEU A 367 9.10 -4.29 -1.92
C LEU A 367 9.98 -5.24 -1.12
N ARG A 368 10.26 -6.44 -1.66
CA ARG A 368 11.03 -7.52 -0.99
C ARG A 368 10.55 -7.74 0.46
N LEU A 369 9.27 -8.06 0.60
CA LEU A 369 8.63 -8.30 1.91
C LEU A 369 9.36 -9.40 2.70
N ASP A 370 9.96 -10.34 1.98
CA ASP A 370 10.82 -11.43 2.48
C ASP A 370 12.11 -10.95 3.18
N LEU A 371 12.55 -9.72 2.90
CA LEU A 371 13.76 -9.11 3.45
C LEU A 371 13.47 -8.02 4.49
N LEU A 372 12.21 -7.80 4.88
CA LEU A 372 11.86 -6.79 5.87
C LEU A 372 12.45 -7.18 7.23
N GLN A 373 13.25 -6.28 7.81
CA GLN A 373 13.83 -6.40 9.15
C GLN A 373 14.16 -5.01 9.69
N SER A 374 14.20 -4.85 11.02
CA SER A 374 14.49 -3.57 11.67
C SER A 374 15.90 -3.06 11.42
N ASP A 375 16.88 -3.97 11.34
CA ASP A 375 18.28 -3.66 11.02
C ASP A 375 18.52 -4.03 9.54
N PRO A 376 18.71 -3.06 8.62
CA PRO A 376 18.84 -3.35 7.20
C PRO A 376 20.02 -4.29 6.91
N HIS A 377 19.83 -5.30 6.06
CA HIS A 377 20.90 -6.23 5.70
C HIS A 377 22.01 -5.48 4.94
N SER A 378 23.25 -5.51 5.45
CA SER A 378 24.40 -4.88 4.77
C SER A 378 24.69 -5.46 3.38
N GLU A 379 24.23 -6.68 3.11
CA GLU A 379 24.42 -7.39 1.84
C GLU A 379 23.16 -7.47 0.96
N ALA A 380 22.03 -6.84 1.35
CA ALA A 380 20.83 -6.82 0.52
C ALA A 380 21.05 -5.89 -0.69
N THR A 381 21.64 -6.45 -1.74
CA THR A 381 21.86 -5.80 -3.04
C THR A 381 21.67 -6.85 -4.15
N PRO A 382 21.21 -6.48 -5.36
CA PRO A 382 20.97 -5.12 -5.86
C PRO A 382 19.50 -4.66 -5.85
N LEU A 383 18.53 -5.50 -5.46
CA LEU A 383 17.09 -5.23 -5.59
C LEU A 383 16.41 -4.71 -4.31
N TYR A 384 17.15 -4.44 -3.24
CA TYR A 384 16.60 -3.98 -1.98
C TYR A 384 16.75 -2.47 -1.84
N ASP A 385 15.63 -1.78 -1.63
CA ASP A 385 15.59 -0.36 -1.26
C ASP A 385 15.56 -0.28 0.28
N PRO A 386 16.60 0.23 0.95
CA PRO A 386 16.64 0.30 2.41
C PRO A 386 15.44 1.01 3.04
N ALA A 387 14.78 1.91 2.30
CA ALA A 387 13.57 2.59 2.75
C ALA A 387 12.39 1.64 2.96
N THR A 388 12.40 0.43 2.39
CA THR A 388 11.35 -0.57 2.64
C THR A 388 11.34 -1.03 4.09
N ALA A 389 12.44 -0.90 4.84
CA ALA A 389 12.48 -1.21 6.27
C ALA A 389 11.47 -0.37 7.08
N ALA A 390 11.09 0.82 6.62
CA ALA A 390 10.03 1.61 7.26
C ALA A 390 8.68 0.88 7.27
N LEU A 391 8.44 -0.04 6.32
CA LEU A 391 7.23 -0.88 6.26
C LEU A 391 7.14 -1.90 7.42
N MET A 392 8.14 -1.98 8.29
CA MET A 392 8.05 -2.67 9.58
C MET A 392 7.09 -1.98 10.56
N PHE A 393 6.79 -0.70 10.35
CA PHE A 393 5.79 0.03 11.12
C PHE A 393 4.40 -0.56 10.87
N SER A 394 3.87 -1.25 11.88
CA SER A 394 2.56 -1.89 11.76
C SER A 394 1.38 -1.01 12.13
N GLY A 395 1.63 0.20 12.63
CA GLY A 395 0.60 1.19 12.91
C GLY A 395 -0.03 1.78 11.65
N TYR A 396 -0.89 2.76 11.86
CA TYR A 396 -1.59 3.50 10.82
C TYR A 396 -0.71 4.65 10.31
N TRP A 397 -0.50 4.66 8.98
CA TRP A 397 0.30 5.68 8.30
C TRP A 397 -0.54 6.91 7.95
N VAL A 398 -1.84 6.69 7.76
CA VAL A 398 -2.79 7.72 7.36
C VAL A 398 -3.68 8.07 8.54
N ASP A 399 -3.84 9.36 8.79
CA ASP A 399 -4.83 9.90 9.70
C ASP A 399 -5.91 10.61 8.90
N VAL A 400 -7.07 9.97 8.74
CA VAL A 400 -8.26 10.58 8.13
C VAL A 400 -9.30 10.81 9.23
N PRO A 401 -9.47 12.05 9.71
CA PRO A 401 -10.43 12.36 10.75
C PRO A 401 -11.84 11.86 10.41
N GLY A 402 -12.39 10.97 11.25
CA GLY A 402 -13.75 10.44 11.12
C GLY A 402 -13.92 9.25 10.17
N PHE A 403 -12.84 8.68 9.63
CA PHE A 403 -12.86 7.49 8.78
C PHE A 403 -11.97 6.37 9.33
N GLN A 404 -11.90 5.24 8.61
CA GLN A 404 -10.97 4.15 8.93
C GLN A 404 -9.56 4.55 8.46
N ASN A 405 -8.60 4.59 9.38
CA ASN A 405 -7.20 4.87 9.07
C ASN A 405 -6.56 3.69 8.35
N GLU A 406 -5.65 4.00 7.43
CA GLU A 406 -5.02 3.00 6.56
C GLU A 406 -3.60 2.66 7.00
N ARG A 407 -3.24 1.39 6.79
CA ARG A 407 -1.90 0.85 6.99
C ARG A 407 -1.25 0.64 5.63
N PHE A 408 0.07 0.69 5.58
CA PHE A 408 0.83 0.48 4.35
C PHE A 408 1.22 -1.01 4.20
N PRO A 409 1.57 -1.48 2.98
CA PRO A 409 2.02 -2.86 2.78
C PRO A 409 3.19 -3.17 3.72
N PRO A 410 3.30 -4.39 4.26
CA PRO A 410 2.41 -5.51 4.03
C PRO A 410 1.18 -5.53 4.94
N PHE A 411 0.92 -4.51 5.76
CA PHE A 411 -0.10 -4.57 6.81
C PHE A 411 -1.49 -4.09 6.38
N SER A 412 -1.73 -4.02 5.07
CA SER A 412 -3.05 -3.65 4.55
C SER A 412 -4.05 -4.80 4.64
N LYS A 413 -5.34 -4.47 4.59
CA LYS A 413 -6.43 -5.45 4.53
C LYS A 413 -6.28 -6.44 3.36
N ARG A 414 -5.77 -5.99 2.21
CA ARG A 414 -5.50 -6.87 1.08
C ARG A 414 -4.39 -7.87 1.40
N GLU A 415 -3.32 -7.44 2.04
CA GLU A 415 -2.17 -8.30 2.30
C GLU A 415 -2.43 -9.27 3.46
N MET A 416 -3.42 -8.96 4.31
CA MET A 416 -4.01 -9.91 5.25
C MET A 416 -4.75 -11.06 4.55
N ASP A 417 -5.50 -10.76 3.48
CA ASP A 417 -6.24 -11.75 2.69
C ASP A 417 -6.36 -11.35 1.20
N VAL A 418 -5.32 -11.67 0.43
CA VAL A 418 -5.23 -11.28 -0.99
C VAL A 418 -6.25 -12.01 -1.85
N ARG A 419 -6.69 -13.19 -1.40
CA ARG A 419 -7.70 -13.98 -2.10
C ARG A 419 -9.05 -13.28 -2.03
N SER A 420 -9.52 -12.98 -0.82
CA SER A 420 -10.80 -12.27 -0.63
C SER A 420 -10.75 -10.84 -1.20
N TRP A 421 -9.56 -10.22 -1.22
CA TRP A 421 -9.36 -8.96 -1.93
C TRP A 421 -9.75 -9.07 -3.42
N VAL A 422 -9.28 -10.10 -4.12
CA VAL A 422 -9.56 -10.30 -5.55
C VAL A 422 -10.96 -10.89 -5.80
N GLU A 423 -11.38 -11.86 -4.99
CA GLU A 423 -12.63 -12.62 -5.18
C GLU A 423 -13.88 -11.81 -4.81
N ASP A 424 -13.83 -10.98 -3.76
CA ASP A 424 -15.01 -10.26 -3.26
C ASP A 424 -15.14 -8.83 -3.84
N GLY A 425 -14.24 -8.45 -4.75
CA GLY A 425 -14.33 -7.18 -5.45
C GLY A 425 -15.56 -7.11 -6.36
N PHE A 426 -16.06 -5.90 -6.61
CA PHE A 426 -17.18 -5.72 -7.52
C PHE A 426 -16.80 -6.12 -8.95
N GLU A 427 -17.49 -7.12 -9.53
CA GLU A 427 -17.19 -7.60 -10.87
C GLU A 427 -17.75 -6.65 -11.94
N TRP A 428 -16.85 -6.01 -12.69
CA TRP A 428 -17.20 -5.11 -13.78
C TRP A 428 -17.31 -5.87 -15.10
N THR A 429 -18.54 -6.10 -15.54
CA THR A 429 -18.88 -6.98 -16.68
C THR A 429 -18.76 -6.33 -18.07
N TRP A 430 -18.10 -5.16 -18.20
CA TRP A 430 -17.95 -4.38 -19.45
C TRP A 430 -19.21 -4.17 -20.30
N ASP A 431 -20.40 -4.45 -19.75
CA ASP A 431 -21.70 -4.05 -20.29
C ASP A 431 -21.89 -2.54 -20.07
N VAL A 432 -21.10 -1.75 -20.80
CA VAL A 432 -21.00 -0.29 -20.72
C VAL A 432 -21.44 0.31 -22.06
N PRO A 433 -21.88 1.59 -22.09
CA PRO A 433 -22.20 2.25 -23.35
C PRO A 433 -21.06 2.16 -24.36
N GLU A 434 -21.39 2.04 -25.65
CA GLU A 434 -20.39 1.90 -26.71
C GLU A 434 -19.38 3.06 -26.72
N SER A 435 -19.82 4.27 -26.33
CA SER A 435 -18.95 5.43 -26.18
C SER A 435 -17.80 5.20 -25.18
N VAL A 436 -18.03 4.49 -24.08
CA VAL A 436 -16.98 4.15 -23.10
C VAL A 436 -15.97 3.17 -23.71
N LYS A 437 -16.45 2.20 -24.49
CA LYS A 437 -15.60 1.20 -25.18
C LYS A 437 -14.78 1.85 -26.29
N GLU A 438 -15.39 2.71 -27.09
CA GLU A 438 -14.71 3.53 -28.11
C GLU A 438 -13.65 4.43 -27.49
N HIS A 439 -13.97 5.07 -26.35
CA HIS A 439 -13.03 5.90 -25.62
C HIS A 439 -11.81 5.13 -25.12
N ASN A 440 -12.02 3.97 -24.49
CA ASN A 440 -10.92 3.11 -24.04
C ASN A 440 -10.06 2.63 -25.22
N ARG A 441 -10.67 2.29 -26.36
CA ARG A 441 -9.95 1.96 -27.59
C ARG A 441 -9.12 3.14 -28.09
N ALA A 442 -9.68 4.34 -28.13
CA ALA A 442 -8.99 5.55 -28.56
C ALA A 442 -7.77 5.87 -27.68
N ILE A 443 -7.89 5.77 -26.35
CA ILE A 443 -6.75 5.92 -25.43
C ILE A 443 -5.66 4.90 -25.76
N VAL A 444 -6.03 3.61 -25.84
CA VAL A 444 -5.09 2.51 -26.10
C VAL A 444 -4.38 2.69 -27.43
N GLU A 445 -5.10 3.06 -28.49
CA GLU A 445 -4.54 3.32 -29.82
C GLU A 445 -3.62 4.55 -29.82
N TYR A 446 -4.02 5.63 -29.16
CA TYR A 446 -3.21 6.83 -29.05
C TYR A 446 -1.86 6.54 -28.39
N ILE A 447 -1.87 5.81 -27.27
CA ILE A 447 -0.64 5.41 -26.56
C ILE A 447 0.19 4.48 -27.44
N ARG A 448 -0.44 3.48 -28.07
CA ARG A 448 0.25 2.50 -28.93
C ARG A 448 0.98 3.13 -30.11
N GLN A 449 0.47 4.22 -30.68
CA GLN A 449 1.11 4.92 -31.80
C GLN A 449 2.38 5.69 -31.41
N ARG A 450 2.64 5.86 -30.10
CA ARG A 450 3.69 6.72 -29.54
C ARG A 450 4.75 5.95 -28.75
N ILE A 451 4.65 4.62 -28.75
CA ILE A 451 5.63 3.65 -28.22
C ILE A 451 6.25 2.88 -29.39
#